data_AF-A0A7C8CWN5-F1
#
_entry.id   AF-A0A7C8CWN5-F1
#
_cell.length_a   1.000
_cell.length_b   1.000
_cell.length_c   1.000
_cell.angle_alpha   90.00
_cell.angle_beta   90.00
_cell.angle_gamma   90.00
#
_symmetry.space_group_name_H-M   'P 1'
#
loop_
_entity.id
_entity.type
_entity.pdbx_description
1 polymer ?
#
loop_
_entity_poly.entity_id
_entity_poly.type
_entity_poly.pdbx_seq_one_letter_code
_entity_poly.pdbx_strand_id
1 'polypeptide(L)'
;MVSPPHRQPGSVQALCCLALMALPSHQSAPTVVLPAGANARAWAGVGRETRAVDLGPELFKKQPWLQPGTPRADRRAVWRGWGTLVKKEAQGERSDPGTRAALCLFATKEGRWRDAWNHLERLGGHPAWSAAVLPALLPGVPFDAPKGQGGLPGILDDGVLLRPAPPPPLTPGTRYQTRESIVRGLRIGAATVDLRVTLDNSGIEVGLLHTSGAAVRVFVLLPEPEGLEIRVEYIDWMRQDERHGALELKLLPGEEERALFGRFKRRRLPLPASCGADLPRALAAGGLWFSWPGLDSPGEAAELEEELRTAAEAMAALLDVPGGLIGIHEPPPRPPWNATIAHLPREAAEARRLLSAIASRLEAWVLRD
;
A
#
# COMPACT_ATOMS: atom_id res chain seq x y z
N MET A 1 15.95 93.99 -21.40
CA MET A 1 15.82 93.34 -20.08
C MET A 1 15.28 91.94 -20.30
N VAL A 2 16.21 90.99 -20.47
CA VAL A 2 16.52 89.87 -19.53
C VAL A 2 15.69 88.61 -19.86
N SER A 3 16.21 87.81 -20.80
CA SER A 3 16.17 86.32 -20.76
C SER A 3 17.01 85.83 -19.56
N PRO A 4 17.04 84.53 -19.11
CA PRO A 4 16.59 83.23 -19.67
C PRO A 4 15.97 82.34 -18.51
N PRO A 5 16.05 80.97 -18.39
CA PRO A 5 16.60 79.93 -19.25
C PRO A 5 15.80 78.61 -19.43
N HIS A 6 16.28 77.88 -20.45
CA HIS A 6 16.13 76.46 -20.76
C HIS A 6 16.26 75.50 -19.56
N ARG A 7 15.46 74.43 -19.56
CA ARG A 7 15.83 73.12 -19.00
C ARG A 7 15.56 72.00 -20.01
N GLN A 8 16.60 71.17 -20.20
CA GLN A 8 16.63 69.97 -21.03
C GLN A 8 15.91 68.77 -20.37
N PRO A 9 15.52 67.75 -21.16
CA PRO A 9 14.87 66.54 -20.69
C PRO A 9 15.85 65.56 -20.05
N GLY A 10 15.53 65.08 -18.84
CA GLY A 10 16.27 64.00 -18.19
C GLY A 10 15.84 62.63 -18.71
N SER A 11 16.76 61.97 -19.41
CA SER A 11 16.69 60.57 -19.81
C SER A 11 16.79 59.65 -18.58
N VAL A 12 15.74 58.88 -18.28
CA VAL A 12 15.81 57.78 -17.32
C VAL A 12 16.06 56.49 -18.10
N GLN A 13 17.33 56.11 -18.24
CA GLN A 13 17.71 54.76 -18.60
C GLN A 13 17.57 53.88 -17.35
N ALA A 14 16.48 53.12 -17.27
CA ALA A 14 16.35 52.04 -16.31
C ALA A 14 17.11 50.82 -16.85
N LEU A 15 18.28 50.54 -16.25
CA LEU A 15 18.96 49.26 -16.38
C LEU A 15 18.03 48.15 -15.88
N CYS A 16 17.54 47.31 -16.80
CA CYS A 16 17.00 46.00 -16.45
C CYS A 16 18.16 45.08 -16.06
N CYS A 17 18.48 45.02 -14.77
CA CYS A 17 19.24 43.91 -14.19
C CYS A 17 18.36 42.66 -14.22
N LEU A 18 18.58 41.81 -15.22
CA LEU A 18 18.18 40.40 -15.22
C LEU A 18 18.94 39.68 -14.09
N ALA A 19 18.38 39.72 -12.89
CA ALA A 19 18.79 38.84 -11.81
C ALA A 19 18.19 37.45 -12.10
N LEU A 20 19.00 36.56 -12.69
CA LEU A 20 18.78 35.11 -12.56
C LEU A 20 18.85 34.79 -11.07
N MET A 21 17.71 34.74 -10.40
CA MET A 21 17.62 34.11 -9.08
C MET A 21 17.75 32.60 -9.30
N ALA A 22 18.98 32.10 -9.14
CA ALA A 22 19.22 30.68 -8.96
C ALA A 22 18.53 30.25 -7.67
N LEU A 23 17.36 29.63 -7.79
CA LEU A 23 16.72 28.95 -6.67
C LEU A 23 17.71 27.92 -6.11
N PRO A 24 17.92 27.84 -4.79
CA PRO A 24 18.80 26.85 -4.20
C PRO A 24 18.31 25.45 -4.61
N SER A 25 19.12 24.75 -5.41
CA SER A 25 18.89 23.36 -5.77
C SER A 25 19.03 22.52 -4.49
N HIS A 26 17.92 22.24 -3.82
CA HIS A 26 17.86 21.27 -2.72
C HIS A 26 18.00 19.84 -3.28
N GLN A 27 19.16 19.52 -3.88
CA GLN A 27 19.53 18.13 -4.15
C GLN A 27 19.96 17.47 -2.83
N SER A 28 18.98 17.12 -2.01
CA SER A 28 19.20 16.23 -0.88
C SER A 28 19.59 14.85 -1.40
N ALA A 29 20.48 14.15 -0.72
CA ALA A 29 20.81 12.77 -1.06
C ALA A 29 19.53 11.90 -1.07
N PRO A 30 19.38 10.96 -2.01
CA PRO A 30 18.24 10.08 -2.06
C PRO A 30 18.07 9.34 -0.72
N THR A 31 16.87 9.37 -0.17
CA THR A 31 16.60 8.82 1.17
C THR A 31 15.12 8.52 1.36
N VAL A 32 14.81 7.62 2.29
CA VAL A 32 13.44 7.38 2.74
C VAL A 32 13.34 7.76 4.22
N VAL A 33 12.36 8.59 4.53
CA VAL A 33 12.04 9.05 5.88
C VAL A 33 10.68 8.47 6.26
N LEU A 34 10.65 7.75 7.38
CA LEU A 34 9.43 7.17 7.97
C LEU A 34 9.08 7.93 9.26
N PRO A 35 7.79 7.97 9.66
CA PRO A 35 7.41 8.61 10.90
C PRO A 35 8.02 7.84 12.09
N ALA A 36 8.42 8.58 13.13
CA ALA A 36 9.11 8.02 14.29
C ALA A 36 8.31 6.87 14.92
N GLY A 37 8.88 5.67 14.96
CA GLY A 37 8.17 4.48 15.41
C GLY A 37 8.95 3.21 15.15
N ALA A 38 8.30 2.06 15.28
CA ALA A 38 8.96 0.77 15.11
C ALA A 38 9.44 0.53 13.66
N ASN A 39 8.64 0.95 12.68
CA ASN A 39 9.03 0.92 11.26
C ASN A 39 10.24 1.81 10.95
N ALA A 40 10.31 3.02 11.51
CA ALA A 40 11.49 3.87 11.37
C ALA A 40 12.75 3.24 12.00
N ARG A 41 12.62 2.57 13.16
CA ARG A 41 13.74 1.83 13.77
C ARG A 41 14.16 0.63 12.94
N ALA A 42 13.22 -0.12 12.37
CA ALA A 42 13.50 -1.24 11.48
C ALA A 42 14.23 -0.77 10.21
N TRP A 43 13.87 0.41 9.70
CA TRP A 43 14.50 1.04 8.55
C TRP A 43 15.87 1.66 8.83
N ALA A 44 16.17 2.05 10.08
CA ALA A 44 17.40 2.77 10.44
C ALA A 44 18.71 2.02 10.07
N GLY A 45 18.66 0.69 9.91
CA GLY A 45 19.79 -0.11 9.45
C GLY A 45 20.04 -0.08 7.94
N VAL A 46 19.14 0.51 7.15
CA VAL A 46 19.26 0.64 5.69
C VAL A 46 20.02 1.92 5.37
N GLY A 47 21.30 1.76 5.04
CA GLY A 47 22.16 2.85 4.60
C GLY A 47 22.16 3.00 3.08
N ARG A 48 22.75 4.10 2.58
CA ARG A 48 22.87 4.37 1.14
C ARG A 48 23.49 3.22 0.35
N GLU A 49 24.47 2.52 0.92
CA GLU A 49 25.17 1.40 0.28
C GLU A 49 24.47 0.05 0.47
N THR A 50 23.36 0.00 1.21
CA THR A 50 22.61 -1.25 1.41
C THR A 50 22.08 -1.74 0.07
N ARG A 51 22.56 -2.91 -0.34
CA ARG A 51 22.05 -3.63 -1.51
C ARG A 51 20.82 -4.43 -1.09
N ALA A 52 19.71 -4.21 -1.79
CA ALA A 52 18.52 -5.01 -1.61
C ALA A 52 18.81 -6.49 -1.91
N VAL A 53 18.22 -7.39 -1.13
CA VAL A 53 18.11 -8.79 -1.54
C VAL A 53 17.37 -8.85 -2.86
N ASP A 54 17.86 -9.67 -3.79
CA ASP A 54 17.10 -9.99 -4.98
C ASP A 54 15.90 -10.85 -4.57
N LEU A 55 14.72 -10.24 -4.58
CA LEU A 55 13.44 -10.92 -4.38
C LEU A 55 13.07 -11.81 -5.59
N GLY A 56 13.94 -11.91 -6.59
CA GLY A 56 13.71 -12.41 -7.93
C GLY A 56 13.29 -13.89 -8.06
N PRO A 57 13.82 -14.64 -9.05
CA PRO A 57 13.21 -15.89 -9.50
C PRO A 57 13.02 -16.91 -8.39
N GLU A 58 13.88 -16.98 -7.35
CA GLU A 58 13.75 -17.99 -6.31
C GLU A 58 12.56 -17.78 -5.38
N LEU A 59 12.26 -16.54 -4.98
CA LEU A 59 11.05 -16.26 -4.19
C LEU A 59 9.82 -16.53 -5.05
N PHE A 60 9.83 -16.08 -6.30
CA PHE A 60 8.70 -16.26 -7.21
C PHE A 60 8.57 -17.69 -7.77
N LYS A 61 9.63 -18.49 -7.81
CA LYS A 61 9.56 -19.93 -8.10
C LYS A 61 8.87 -20.66 -6.95
N LYS A 62 9.20 -20.27 -5.71
CA LYS A 62 8.57 -20.83 -4.50
C LYS A 62 7.14 -20.31 -4.32
N GLN A 63 6.88 -19.08 -4.73
CA GLN A 63 5.62 -18.37 -4.56
C GLN A 63 5.20 -17.67 -5.87
N PRO A 64 4.82 -18.44 -6.92
CA PRO A 64 4.49 -17.88 -8.25
C PRO A 64 3.30 -16.93 -8.22
N TRP A 65 2.41 -17.12 -7.25
CA TRP A 65 1.23 -16.30 -7.01
C TRP A 65 1.53 -14.88 -6.48
N LEU A 66 2.78 -14.61 -6.04
CA LEU A 66 3.25 -13.27 -5.69
C LEU A 66 3.68 -12.44 -6.89
N GLN A 67 3.85 -13.04 -8.08
CA GLN A 67 4.31 -12.30 -9.25
C GLN A 67 3.35 -11.16 -9.63
N PRO A 68 3.88 -10.03 -10.12
CA PRO A 68 3.08 -9.02 -10.79
C PRO A 68 2.35 -9.62 -12.00
N GLY A 69 1.08 -9.26 -12.18
CA GLY A 69 0.31 -9.73 -13.35
C GLY A 69 -0.12 -11.20 -13.31
N THR A 70 0.08 -11.94 -12.20
CA THR A 70 -0.50 -13.30 -12.05
C THR A 70 -1.99 -13.26 -12.41
N PRO A 71 -2.45 -14.05 -13.40
CA PRO A 71 -3.83 -14.07 -13.83
C PRO A 71 -4.78 -14.33 -12.67
N ARG A 72 -5.99 -13.76 -12.73
CA ARG A 72 -7.05 -13.99 -11.72
C ARG A 72 -7.33 -15.48 -11.48
N ALA A 73 -7.11 -16.32 -12.49
CA ALA A 73 -7.26 -17.78 -12.42
C ALA A 73 -6.37 -18.48 -11.37
N ASP A 74 -5.23 -17.88 -10.97
CA ASP A 74 -4.30 -18.50 -10.00
C ASP A 74 -4.51 -18.00 -8.56
N ARG A 75 -5.64 -17.34 -8.29
CA ARG A 75 -6.02 -16.86 -6.93
C ARG A 75 -6.20 -17.99 -5.92
N ARG A 76 -6.41 -19.23 -6.38
CA ARG A 76 -6.41 -20.41 -5.50
C ARG A 76 -5.05 -20.60 -4.82
N ALA A 77 -3.96 -20.46 -5.58
CA ALA A 77 -2.61 -20.62 -5.07
C ALA A 77 -2.25 -19.49 -4.07
N VAL A 78 -2.82 -18.30 -4.26
CA VAL A 78 -2.61 -17.14 -3.38
C VAL A 78 -3.00 -17.44 -1.93
N TRP A 79 -4.24 -17.86 -1.68
CA TRP A 79 -4.72 -18.06 -0.30
C TRP A 79 -4.07 -19.26 0.39
N ARG A 80 -3.85 -20.37 -0.33
CA ARG A 80 -3.13 -21.54 0.21
C ARG A 80 -1.66 -21.23 0.49
N GLY A 81 -1.02 -20.48 -0.41
CA GLY A 81 0.36 -20.02 -0.24
C GLY A 81 0.50 -19.11 0.97
N TRP A 82 -0.41 -18.14 1.11
CA TRP A 82 -0.49 -17.29 2.29
C TRP A 82 -0.63 -18.10 3.59
N GLY A 83 -1.62 -19.00 3.67
CA GLY A 83 -1.83 -19.82 4.86
C GLY A 83 -0.61 -20.70 5.21
N THR A 84 0.06 -21.22 4.19
CA THR A 84 1.32 -21.97 4.38
C THR A 84 2.43 -21.09 4.96
N LEU A 85 2.59 -19.86 4.47
CA LEU A 85 3.59 -18.92 4.96
C LEU A 85 3.30 -18.49 6.41
N VAL A 86 2.05 -18.17 6.73
CA VAL A 86 1.65 -17.80 8.10
C VAL A 86 1.90 -18.95 9.07
N LYS A 87 1.52 -20.18 8.70
CA LYS A 87 1.77 -21.37 9.54
C LYS A 87 3.26 -21.63 9.74
N LYS A 88 4.06 -21.52 8.67
CA LYS A 88 5.51 -21.67 8.73
C LYS A 88 6.13 -20.63 9.69
N GLU A 89 5.73 -19.37 9.57
CA GLU A 89 6.22 -18.29 10.44
C GLU A 89 5.82 -18.51 11.90
N ALA A 90 4.59 -18.97 12.16
CA ALA A 90 4.10 -19.25 13.52
C ALA A 90 4.80 -20.43 14.21
N GLN A 91 5.24 -21.42 13.41
CA GLN A 91 5.91 -22.62 13.91
C GLN A 91 7.43 -22.46 14.02
N GLY A 92 8.00 -21.45 13.37
CA GLY A 92 9.44 -21.19 13.41
C GLY A 92 9.88 -20.70 14.79
N GLU A 93 10.98 -21.25 15.32
CA GLU A 93 11.58 -20.76 16.56
C GLU A 93 12.11 -19.32 16.43
N ARG A 94 12.45 -18.91 15.20
CA ARG A 94 12.89 -17.57 14.84
C ARG A 94 12.19 -17.13 13.56
N SER A 95 11.92 -15.83 13.47
CA SER A 95 11.36 -15.22 12.27
C SER A 95 12.29 -15.40 11.07
N ASP A 96 11.75 -15.94 9.98
CA ASP A 96 12.48 -16.12 8.73
C ASP A 96 12.29 -14.88 7.85
N PRO A 97 13.35 -14.09 7.57
CA PRO A 97 13.20 -12.83 6.84
C PRO A 97 12.64 -13.02 5.43
N GLY A 98 12.91 -14.17 4.79
CA GLY A 98 12.30 -14.50 3.50
C GLY A 98 10.79 -14.71 3.59
N THR A 99 10.32 -15.37 4.64
CA THR A 99 8.88 -15.58 4.90
C THR A 99 8.19 -14.26 5.26
N ARG A 100 8.78 -13.43 6.14
CA ARG A 100 8.24 -12.09 6.44
C ARG A 100 8.22 -11.17 5.23
N ALA A 101 9.25 -11.20 4.39
CA ALA A 101 9.24 -10.46 3.12
C ALA A 101 8.09 -10.93 2.22
N ALA A 102 7.88 -12.23 2.06
CA ALA A 102 6.78 -12.78 1.26
C ALA A 102 5.39 -12.35 1.79
N LEU A 103 5.20 -12.41 3.12
CA LEU A 103 3.97 -11.96 3.78
C LEU A 103 3.76 -10.45 3.64
N CYS A 104 4.83 -9.65 3.72
CA CYS A 104 4.79 -8.20 3.47
C CYS A 104 4.28 -7.88 2.06
N LEU A 105 4.84 -8.54 1.04
CA LEU A 105 4.44 -8.35 -0.36
C LEU A 105 3.00 -8.82 -0.60
N PHE A 106 2.59 -9.95 0.00
CA PHE A 106 1.21 -10.41 -0.06
C PHE A 106 0.25 -9.39 0.54
N ALA A 107 0.52 -8.93 1.76
CA ALA A 107 -0.31 -7.93 2.44
C ALA A 107 -0.40 -6.63 1.64
N THR A 108 0.70 -6.21 1.02
CA THR A 108 0.75 -5.05 0.10
C THR A 108 -0.17 -5.25 -1.10
N LYS A 109 -0.11 -6.41 -1.76
CA LYS A 109 -0.94 -6.76 -2.93
C LYS A 109 -2.44 -6.77 -2.58
N GLU A 110 -2.79 -7.18 -1.37
CA GLU A 110 -4.17 -7.23 -0.85
C GLU A 110 -4.64 -5.92 -0.21
N GLY A 111 -3.81 -4.86 -0.21
CA GLY A 111 -4.15 -3.58 0.45
C GLY A 111 -4.25 -3.67 1.97
N ARG A 112 -3.69 -4.72 2.58
CA ARG A 112 -3.59 -4.93 4.03
C ARG A 112 -2.40 -4.16 4.60
N TRP A 113 -2.45 -2.83 4.47
CA TRP A 113 -1.30 -1.95 4.75
C TRP A 113 -0.72 -2.10 6.16
N ARG A 114 -1.57 -2.27 7.17
CA ARG A 114 -1.11 -2.48 8.56
C ARG A 114 -0.22 -3.72 8.65
N ASP A 115 -0.68 -4.83 8.09
CA ASP A 115 0.04 -6.10 8.17
C ASP A 115 1.35 -6.03 7.37
N ALA A 116 1.33 -5.36 6.22
CA ALA A 116 2.54 -5.14 5.44
C ALA A 116 3.59 -4.33 6.23
N TRP A 117 3.17 -3.26 6.92
CA TRP A 117 4.05 -2.51 7.83
C TRP A 117 4.51 -3.34 9.03
N ASN A 118 3.65 -4.17 9.61
CA ASN A 118 4.04 -5.07 10.70
C ASN A 118 5.12 -6.06 10.24
N HIS A 119 5.01 -6.63 9.04
CA HIS A 119 6.04 -7.52 8.51
C HIS A 119 7.34 -6.78 8.20
N LEU A 120 7.28 -5.56 7.67
CA LEU A 120 8.49 -4.73 7.50
C LEU A 120 9.18 -4.46 8.85
N GLU A 121 8.41 -4.15 9.89
CA GLU A 121 8.95 -3.96 11.24
C GLU A 121 9.71 -5.20 11.72
N ARG A 122 9.16 -6.40 11.49
CA ARG A 122 9.78 -7.68 11.85
C ARG A 122 11.04 -8.00 11.04
N LEU A 123 11.27 -7.33 9.90
CA LEU A 123 12.54 -7.37 9.17
C LEU A 123 13.62 -6.48 9.79
N GLY A 124 13.34 -5.81 10.91
CA GLY A 124 14.35 -5.09 11.69
C GLY A 124 15.55 -5.99 12.02
N GLY A 125 16.76 -5.51 11.71
CA GLY A 125 17.99 -6.31 11.79
C GLY A 125 18.38 -7.03 10.49
N HIS A 126 17.53 -6.98 9.46
CA HIS A 126 17.78 -7.54 8.13
C HIS A 126 17.70 -6.45 7.04
N PRO A 127 18.63 -5.48 7.03
CA PRO A 127 18.50 -4.27 6.20
C PRO A 127 18.40 -4.55 4.70
N ALA A 128 19.07 -5.58 4.20
CA ALA A 128 18.97 -5.97 2.79
C ALA A 128 17.56 -6.45 2.41
N TRP A 129 16.83 -7.10 3.33
CA TRP A 129 15.45 -7.53 3.12
C TRP A 129 14.49 -6.35 3.21
N SER A 130 14.65 -5.48 4.20
CA SER A 130 13.87 -4.23 4.32
C SER A 130 14.01 -3.36 3.06
N ALA A 131 15.24 -3.19 2.57
CA ALA A 131 15.55 -2.47 1.34
C ALA A 131 14.89 -3.10 0.10
N ALA A 132 14.65 -4.40 0.11
CA ALA A 132 14.04 -5.10 -1.01
C ALA A 132 12.52 -4.93 -1.10
N VAL A 133 11.85 -4.93 0.05
CA VAL A 133 10.38 -4.84 0.14
C VAL A 133 9.86 -3.41 0.25
N LEU A 134 10.61 -2.47 0.83
CA LEU A 134 10.11 -1.11 1.04
C LEU A 134 9.66 -0.40 -0.25
N PRO A 135 10.36 -0.51 -1.41
CA PRO A 135 9.88 0.10 -2.65
C PRO A 135 8.43 -0.24 -3.02
N ALA A 136 7.98 -1.44 -2.64
CA ALA A 136 6.62 -1.91 -2.89
C ALA A 136 5.57 -1.27 -1.96
N LEU A 137 5.98 -0.75 -0.81
CA LEU A 137 5.16 0.07 0.08
C LEU A 137 5.30 1.55 -0.26
N LEU A 138 6.53 2.05 -0.38
CA LEU A 138 6.85 3.44 -0.69
C LEU A 138 8.03 3.47 -1.67
N PRO A 139 7.84 3.99 -2.90
CA PRO A 139 6.69 4.74 -3.40
C PRO A 139 5.51 3.87 -3.90
N GLY A 140 5.56 2.56 -3.70
CA GLY A 140 4.47 1.65 -4.12
C GLY A 140 4.64 1.13 -5.55
N VAL A 141 5.86 0.79 -5.94
CA VAL A 141 6.16 0.24 -7.27
C VAL A 141 5.92 -1.27 -7.35
N PRO A 142 5.74 -1.84 -8.55
CA PRO A 142 5.71 -3.29 -8.75
C PRO A 142 6.92 -4.00 -8.13
N PHE A 143 6.73 -5.24 -7.67
CA PHE A 143 7.77 -5.98 -6.93
C PHE A 143 9.00 -6.30 -7.78
N ASP A 144 8.80 -6.44 -9.08
CA ASP A 144 9.81 -6.67 -10.13
C ASP A 144 10.43 -5.37 -10.67
N ALA A 145 10.03 -4.21 -10.17
CA ALA A 145 10.65 -2.95 -10.54
C ALA A 145 12.17 -2.98 -10.26
N PRO A 146 12.98 -2.31 -11.09
CA PRO A 146 14.42 -2.25 -10.91
C PRO A 146 14.77 -1.86 -9.47
N LYS A 147 15.79 -2.50 -8.88
CA LYS A 147 16.25 -2.21 -7.52
C LYS A 147 17.40 -1.21 -7.57
N GLY A 148 17.29 -0.15 -6.80
CA GLY A 148 18.34 0.83 -6.56
C GLY A 148 19.13 0.51 -5.30
N GLN A 149 20.04 1.41 -4.96
CA GLN A 149 20.77 1.38 -3.69
C GLN A 149 19.95 2.03 -2.57
N GLY A 150 20.24 1.68 -1.31
CA GLY A 150 19.58 2.28 -0.14
C GLY A 150 18.09 1.96 -0.02
N GLY A 151 17.64 0.89 -0.70
CA GLY A 151 16.25 0.47 -0.74
C GLY A 151 15.31 1.44 -1.43
N LEU A 152 15.84 2.27 -2.34
CA LEU A 152 15.06 2.96 -3.36
C LEU A 152 14.88 2.05 -4.57
N PRO A 153 13.81 2.24 -5.38
CA PRO A 153 13.78 1.66 -6.71
C PRO A 153 14.90 2.24 -7.59
N GLY A 154 15.26 1.51 -8.64
CA GLY A 154 16.08 1.99 -9.73
C GLY A 154 15.32 3.02 -10.57
N ILE A 155 15.81 3.27 -11.79
CA ILE A 155 15.12 4.19 -12.71
C ILE A 155 13.80 3.55 -13.14
N LEU A 156 12.70 4.25 -12.90
CA LEU A 156 11.35 3.87 -13.34
C LEU A 156 11.04 4.47 -14.71
N ASP A 157 10.10 3.88 -15.44
CA ASP A 157 9.66 4.38 -16.74
C ASP A 157 8.82 5.66 -16.62
N ASP A 158 8.81 6.48 -17.69
CA ASP A 158 7.83 7.57 -17.82
C ASP A 158 6.41 7.00 -17.90
N GLY A 159 5.47 7.60 -17.15
CA GLY A 159 4.12 7.08 -17.01
C GLY A 159 4.00 5.90 -16.04
N VAL A 160 4.97 5.70 -15.14
CA VAL A 160 4.87 4.67 -14.09
C VAL A 160 3.64 4.89 -13.19
N LEU A 161 3.00 3.79 -12.76
CA LEU A 161 1.97 3.80 -11.73
C LEU A 161 2.59 3.59 -10.35
N LEU A 162 2.44 4.59 -9.48
CA LEU A 162 2.78 4.53 -8.06
C LEU A 162 1.53 4.19 -7.23
N ARG A 163 1.70 3.31 -6.24
CA ARG A 163 0.65 2.89 -5.31
C ARG A 163 1.13 3.01 -3.87
N PRO A 164 1.48 4.22 -3.42
CA PRO A 164 2.11 4.41 -2.12
C PRO A 164 1.19 3.89 -1.01
N ALA A 165 1.75 3.15 -0.06
CA ALA A 165 1.08 2.76 1.16
C ALA A 165 0.85 3.99 2.05
N PRO A 166 -0.21 4.01 2.88
CA PRO A 166 -0.36 5.05 3.88
C PRO A 166 0.80 4.96 4.89
N PRO A 167 1.25 6.07 5.49
CA PRO A 167 2.32 6.07 6.49
C PRO A 167 2.05 5.06 7.62
N PRO A 168 3.11 4.40 8.16
CA PRO A 168 2.95 3.29 9.09
C PRO A 168 2.20 3.69 10.37
N PRO A 169 1.51 2.74 11.01
CA PRO A 169 0.90 2.97 12.32
C PRO A 169 1.93 3.29 13.41
N LEU A 170 1.62 4.29 14.24
CA LEU A 170 2.44 4.65 15.41
C LEU A 170 2.10 3.81 16.64
N THR A 171 0.82 3.43 16.79
CA THR A 171 0.35 2.59 17.90
C THR A 171 -0.86 1.77 17.44
N PRO A 172 -0.99 0.50 17.84
CA PRO A 172 -2.21 -0.27 17.65
C PRO A 172 -3.40 0.39 18.37
N GLY A 173 -4.56 0.47 17.71
CA GLY A 173 -5.83 0.84 18.36
C GLY A 173 -6.04 2.32 18.72
N THR A 174 -5.08 3.22 18.47
CA THR A 174 -5.25 4.65 18.75
C THR A 174 -6.01 5.37 17.62
N ARG A 175 -6.61 6.53 17.95
CA ARG A 175 -7.21 7.44 16.96
C ARG A 175 -6.20 7.81 15.88
N TYR A 176 -6.67 8.12 14.66
CA TYR A 176 -5.80 8.54 13.57
C TYR A 176 -4.93 9.73 14.02
N GLN A 177 -3.62 9.55 13.92
CA GLN A 177 -2.61 10.58 14.17
C GLN A 177 -2.08 11.06 12.83
N THR A 178 -1.81 12.37 12.74
CA THR A 178 -1.13 12.94 11.57
C THR A 178 0.25 12.31 11.45
N ARG A 179 0.54 11.74 10.28
CA ARG A 179 1.77 11.00 10.01
C ARG A 179 2.24 11.30 8.61
N GLU A 180 3.54 11.21 8.40
CA GLU A 180 4.17 11.52 7.13
C GLU A 180 5.29 10.53 6.83
N SER A 181 5.36 10.11 5.57
CA SER A 181 6.51 9.41 5.00
C SER A 181 7.00 10.16 3.77
N ILE A 182 8.32 10.22 3.56
CA ILE A 182 8.95 10.93 2.44
C ILE A 182 9.91 9.99 1.72
N VAL A 183 9.87 9.98 0.40
CA VAL A 183 10.86 9.36 -0.49
C VAL A 183 11.52 10.46 -1.31
N ARG A 184 12.81 10.71 -1.10
CA ARG A 184 13.56 11.71 -1.84
C ARG A 184 14.43 11.07 -2.92
N GLY A 185 14.55 11.76 -4.05
CA GLY A 185 15.43 11.34 -5.14
C GLY A 185 14.90 10.17 -5.96
N LEU A 186 13.57 10.01 -6.07
CA LEU A 186 12.95 9.02 -6.93
C LEU A 186 13.26 9.33 -8.40
N ARG A 187 13.76 8.35 -9.16
CA ARG A 187 14.10 8.53 -10.57
C ARG A 187 13.00 7.98 -11.47
N ILE A 188 12.36 8.84 -12.24
CA ILE A 188 11.30 8.48 -13.20
C ILE A 188 11.67 9.06 -14.56
N GLY A 189 11.91 8.19 -15.54
CA GLY A 189 12.50 8.56 -16.82
C GLY A 189 13.80 9.35 -16.63
N ALA A 190 13.84 10.56 -17.17
CA ALA A 190 14.96 11.49 -17.02
C ALA A 190 14.77 12.52 -15.88
N ALA A 191 13.72 12.38 -15.06
CA ALA A 191 13.41 13.27 -13.95
C ALA A 191 13.84 12.69 -12.59
N THR A 192 14.11 13.59 -11.65
CA THR A 192 14.21 13.29 -10.22
C THR A 192 13.04 13.95 -9.51
N VAL A 193 12.34 13.18 -8.67
CA VAL A 193 11.11 13.58 -8.00
C VAL A 193 11.20 13.21 -6.52
N ASP A 194 10.67 14.06 -5.65
CA ASP A 194 10.43 13.74 -4.25
C ASP A 194 8.95 13.43 -4.07
N LEU A 195 8.65 12.35 -3.33
CA LEU A 195 7.29 11.93 -2.99
C LEU A 195 7.07 12.08 -1.49
N ARG A 196 5.96 12.69 -1.11
CA ARG A 196 5.51 12.85 0.27
C ARG A 196 4.13 12.23 0.41
N VAL A 197 3.92 11.42 1.44
CA VAL A 197 2.62 10.84 1.77
C VAL A 197 2.25 11.28 3.18
N THR A 198 1.18 12.06 3.30
CA THR A 198 0.69 12.57 4.58
C THR A 198 -0.69 11.99 4.85
N LEU A 199 -0.87 11.40 6.03
CA LEU A 199 -2.15 10.86 6.48
C LEU A 199 -2.62 11.65 7.69
N ASP A 200 -3.83 12.20 7.64
CA ASP A 200 -4.45 12.92 8.74
C ASP A 200 -5.88 12.39 9.06
N ASN A 201 -6.62 13.13 9.90
CA ASN A 201 -7.98 12.76 10.29
C ASN A 201 -9.03 12.94 9.18
N SER A 202 -8.73 13.77 8.19
CA SER A 202 -9.63 14.19 7.13
C SER A 202 -9.41 13.40 5.83
N GLY A 203 -8.18 12.97 5.58
CA GLY A 203 -7.79 12.39 4.30
C GLY A 203 -6.34 11.91 4.26
N ILE A 204 -5.94 11.55 3.05
CA ILE A 204 -4.56 11.27 2.68
C ILE A 204 -4.16 12.20 1.55
N GLU A 205 -2.96 12.74 1.66
CA GLU A 205 -2.34 13.58 0.66
C GLU A 205 -1.10 12.87 0.11
N VAL A 206 -0.95 12.85 -1.21
CA VAL A 206 0.29 12.46 -1.89
C VAL A 206 0.81 13.68 -2.65
N GLY A 207 1.92 14.23 -2.16
CA GLY A 207 2.66 15.32 -2.77
C GLY A 207 3.79 14.80 -3.65
N LEU A 208 3.96 15.39 -4.83
CA LEU A 208 5.04 15.09 -5.76
C LEU A 208 5.73 16.38 -6.19
N LEU A 209 7.02 16.48 -5.88
CA LEU A 209 7.85 17.64 -6.20
C LEU A 209 8.89 17.27 -7.25
N HIS A 210 8.87 17.95 -8.39
CA HIS A 210 9.96 17.85 -9.37
C HIS A 210 11.20 18.56 -8.83
N THR A 211 12.33 17.85 -8.74
CA THR A 211 13.57 18.42 -8.18
C THR A 211 14.65 18.66 -9.23
N SER A 212 14.68 17.88 -10.32
CA SER A 212 15.61 18.08 -11.44
C SER A 212 15.29 17.19 -12.65
N GLY A 213 15.92 17.47 -13.80
CA GLY A 213 15.80 16.66 -15.01
C GLY A 213 14.70 17.13 -15.97
N ALA A 214 14.25 16.24 -16.85
CA ALA A 214 13.21 16.54 -17.83
C ALA A 214 11.80 16.55 -17.19
N ALA A 215 10.80 17.02 -17.93
CA ALA A 215 9.39 16.81 -17.57
C ALA A 215 9.05 15.31 -17.57
N VAL A 216 8.12 14.89 -16.71
CA VAL A 216 7.72 13.48 -16.59
C VAL A 216 6.23 13.35 -16.30
N ARG A 217 5.65 12.23 -16.73
CA ARG A 217 4.30 11.80 -16.37
C ARG A 217 4.36 10.70 -15.33
N VAL A 218 3.45 10.75 -14.38
CA VAL A 218 3.32 9.73 -13.34
C VAL A 218 1.85 9.51 -13.05
N PHE A 219 1.47 8.26 -12.82
CA PHE A 219 0.14 7.91 -12.36
C PHE A 219 0.22 7.55 -10.88
N VAL A 220 -0.77 7.96 -10.09
CA VAL A 220 -0.81 7.64 -8.67
C VAL A 220 -2.18 7.10 -8.31
N LEU A 221 -2.19 5.98 -7.58
CA LEU A 221 -3.39 5.47 -6.93
C LEU A 221 -3.32 5.82 -5.44
N LEU A 222 -4.29 6.60 -4.95
CA LEU A 222 -4.36 6.96 -3.53
C LEU A 222 -4.69 5.72 -2.68
N PRO A 223 -3.95 5.47 -1.59
CA PRO A 223 -4.23 4.32 -0.73
C PRO A 223 -5.45 4.57 0.17
N GLU A 224 -6.18 3.50 0.46
CA GLU A 224 -7.24 3.50 1.47
C GLU A 224 -6.79 2.74 2.73
N PRO A 225 -6.62 3.42 3.89
CA PRO A 225 -6.33 2.75 5.14
C PRO A 225 -7.45 1.81 5.61
N GLU A 226 -7.13 0.84 6.46
CA GLU A 226 -8.14 -0.06 7.06
C GLU A 226 -9.27 0.74 7.73
N GLY A 227 -10.52 0.36 7.43
CA GLY A 227 -11.71 0.97 7.99
C GLY A 227 -12.11 2.33 7.38
N LEU A 228 -11.35 2.84 6.41
CA LEU A 228 -11.66 4.07 5.68
C LEU A 228 -11.90 3.79 4.20
N GLU A 229 -12.66 4.67 3.57
CA GLU A 229 -12.83 4.73 2.12
C GLU A 229 -12.69 6.18 1.66
N ILE A 230 -12.10 6.37 0.49
CA ILE A 230 -12.03 7.67 -0.16
C ILE A 230 -13.39 7.96 -0.78
N ARG A 231 -13.94 9.13 -0.46
CA ARG A 231 -15.23 9.59 -0.99
C ARG A 231 -15.08 10.65 -2.06
N VAL A 232 -14.04 11.46 -1.97
CA VAL A 232 -13.76 12.55 -2.91
C VAL A 232 -12.26 12.61 -3.12
N GLU A 233 -11.85 12.75 -4.37
CA GLU A 233 -10.46 12.89 -4.79
C GLU A 233 -10.26 14.29 -5.39
N TYR A 234 -9.10 14.87 -5.16
CA TYR A 234 -8.71 16.18 -5.67
C TYR A 234 -7.30 16.10 -6.28
N ILE A 235 -7.09 16.86 -7.36
CA ILE A 235 -5.77 17.17 -7.92
C ILE A 235 -5.61 18.68 -7.79
N ASP A 236 -4.67 19.14 -6.97
CA ASP A 236 -4.42 20.57 -6.72
C ASP A 236 -5.70 21.34 -6.43
N TRP A 237 -6.50 20.80 -5.50
CA TRP A 237 -7.80 21.33 -5.07
C TRP A 237 -8.95 21.23 -6.09
N MET A 238 -8.69 20.68 -7.28
CA MET A 238 -9.71 20.40 -8.29
C MET A 238 -10.30 19.01 -8.07
N ARG A 239 -11.59 18.96 -7.72
CA ARG A 239 -12.32 17.71 -7.50
C ARG A 239 -12.36 16.87 -8.77
N GLN A 240 -12.15 15.56 -8.62
CA GLN A 240 -12.26 14.57 -9.68
C GLN A 240 -13.64 13.89 -9.66
N ASP A 241 -14.14 13.55 -10.85
CA ASP A 241 -15.44 12.88 -11.02
C ASP A 241 -15.32 11.35 -10.88
N GLU A 242 -14.28 10.79 -11.50
CA GLU A 242 -13.89 9.40 -11.32
C GLU A 242 -13.19 9.22 -9.97
N ARG A 243 -13.46 8.09 -9.31
CA ARG A 243 -12.90 7.74 -7.99
C ARG A 243 -12.18 6.42 -8.08
N HIS A 244 -11.14 6.25 -7.27
CA HIS A 244 -10.34 5.02 -7.20
C HIS A 244 -9.60 4.68 -8.51
N GLY A 245 -9.54 5.65 -9.44
CA GLY A 245 -8.76 5.56 -10.66
C GLY A 245 -7.30 5.95 -10.41
N ALA A 246 -6.42 5.57 -11.33
CA ALA A 246 -5.06 6.09 -11.34
C ALA A 246 -5.10 7.55 -11.82
N LEU A 247 -4.68 8.47 -10.97
CA LEU A 247 -4.67 9.91 -11.26
C LEU A 247 -3.38 10.27 -11.98
N GLU A 248 -3.49 10.84 -13.19
CA GLU A 248 -2.34 11.30 -13.97
C GLU A 248 -1.85 12.66 -13.47
N LEU A 249 -0.54 12.78 -13.30
CA LEU A 249 0.16 14.02 -13.02
C LEU A 249 1.26 14.23 -14.05
N LYS A 250 1.35 15.46 -14.56
CA LYS A 250 2.49 15.94 -15.33
C LYS A 250 3.32 16.84 -14.43
N LEU A 251 4.59 16.51 -14.23
CA LEU A 251 5.51 17.29 -13.41
C LEU A 251 6.48 18.03 -14.34
N LEU A 252 6.47 19.38 -14.29
CA LEU A 252 7.40 20.20 -15.06
C LEU A 252 8.54 20.75 -14.19
N PRO A 253 9.74 20.96 -14.76
CA PRO A 253 10.83 21.61 -14.05
C PRO A 253 10.47 23.02 -13.57
N GLY A 254 10.72 23.30 -12.29
CA GLY A 254 10.49 24.61 -11.68
C GLY A 254 9.04 24.87 -11.24
N GLU A 255 8.12 23.91 -11.39
CA GLU A 255 6.78 24.01 -10.83
C GLU A 255 6.75 23.71 -9.33
N GLU A 256 5.71 24.21 -8.67
CA GLU A 256 5.39 23.87 -7.28
C GLU A 256 5.00 22.38 -7.14
N GLU A 257 4.98 21.89 -5.90
CA GLU A 257 4.54 20.53 -5.57
C GLU A 257 3.11 20.30 -6.09
N ARG A 258 2.92 19.19 -6.80
CA ARG A 258 1.59 18.71 -7.22
C ARG A 258 1.02 17.84 -6.12
N ALA A 259 -0.21 18.11 -5.69
CA ALA A 259 -0.84 17.44 -4.57
C ALA A 259 -2.10 16.67 -4.99
N LEU A 260 -2.15 15.40 -4.62
CA LEU A 260 -3.34 14.56 -4.74
C LEU A 260 -3.93 14.38 -3.34
N PHE A 261 -5.22 14.69 -3.16
CA PHE A 261 -5.87 14.55 -1.87
C PHE A 261 -7.11 13.66 -1.95
N GLY A 262 -7.17 12.65 -1.09
CA GLY A 262 -8.30 11.75 -0.92
C GLY A 262 -9.00 12.01 0.41
N ARG A 263 -10.23 12.52 0.39
CA ARG A 263 -11.02 12.76 1.60
C ARG A 263 -11.70 11.47 2.06
N PHE A 264 -11.54 11.13 3.33
CA PHE A 264 -12.07 9.90 3.88
C PHE A 264 -13.51 10.00 4.39
N LYS A 265 -14.12 8.81 4.44
CA LYS A 265 -15.25 8.49 5.31
C LYS A 265 -14.97 7.17 6.01
N ARG A 266 -15.53 6.99 7.21
CA ARG A 266 -15.54 5.68 7.87
C ARG A 266 -16.34 4.69 7.04
N ARG A 267 -15.71 3.58 6.70
CA ARG A 267 -16.37 2.46 6.04
C ARG A 267 -17.28 1.77 7.05
N ARG A 268 -18.51 1.46 6.64
CA ARG A 268 -19.41 0.60 7.41
C ARG A 268 -19.09 -0.86 7.07
N LEU A 269 -17.98 -1.37 7.59
CA LEU A 269 -17.72 -2.81 7.57
C LEU A 269 -18.19 -3.40 8.90
N PRO A 270 -19.00 -4.47 8.89
CA PRO A 270 -19.17 -5.32 10.06
C PRO A 270 -17.87 -6.10 10.25
N LEU A 271 -16.83 -5.43 10.73
CA LEU A 271 -15.61 -6.13 11.12
C LEU A 271 -15.93 -6.97 12.36
N PRO A 272 -15.46 -8.22 12.45
CA PRO A 272 -15.50 -8.94 13.71
C PRO A 272 -14.80 -8.11 14.79
N ALA A 273 -15.41 -8.01 15.97
CA ALA A 273 -14.78 -7.39 17.13
C ALA A 273 -13.46 -8.10 17.46
N SER A 274 -12.56 -7.41 18.16
CA SER A 274 -11.21 -7.85 18.55
C SER A 274 -11.06 -9.36 18.75
N CYS A 275 -9.97 -9.94 18.22
CA CYS A 275 -9.60 -11.33 18.49
C CYS A 275 -9.31 -11.49 19.98
N GLY A 276 -10.11 -12.32 20.68
CA GLY A 276 -9.75 -12.80 22.01
C GLY A 276 -8.54 -13.75 21.94
N ALA A 277 -8.00 -14.13 23.10
CA ALA A 277 -6.91 -15.10 23.18
C ALA A 277 -7.32 -16.48 22.64
N ASP A 278 -8.58 -16.87 22.89
CA ASP A 278 -9.13 -18.16 22.49
C ASP A 278 -10.07 -18.03 21.28
N LEU A 279 -10.13 -19.08 20.47
CA LEU A 279 -11.15 -19.19 19.43
C LEU A 279 -12.54 -19.28 20.08
N PRO A 280 -13.56 -18.58 19.53
CA PRO A 280 -14.93 -18.75 19.97
C PRO A 280 -15.34 -20.24 19.95
N ARG A 281 -16.06 -20.71 20.97
CA ARG A 281 -16.44 -22.13 21.08
C ARG A 281 -17.14 -22.68 19.84
N ALA A 282 -17.97 -21.87 19.18
CA ALA A 282 -18.63 -22.25 17.92
C ALA A 282 -17.61 -22.45 16.78
N LEU A 283 -16.62 -21.58 16.67
CA LEU A 283 -15.56 -21.72 15.68
C LEU A 283 -14.75 -23.00 15.90
N ALA A 284 -14.39 -23.29 17.16
CA ALA A 284 -13.66 -24.51 17.52
C ALA A 284 -14.49 -25.80 17.33
N ALA A 285 -15.80 -25.77 17.62
CA ALA A 285 -16.65 -26.95 17.58
C ALA A 285 -17.24 -27.25 16.19
N GLY A 286 -17.62 -26.21 15.43
CA GLY A 286 -18.32 -26.36 14.15
C GLY A 286 -17.58 -25.81 12.93
N GLY A 287 -16.45 -25.14 13.13
CA GLY A 287 -15.61 -24.64 12.06
C GLY A 287 -15.99 -23.25 11.51
N LEU A 288 -15.29 -22.85 10.44
CA LEU A 288 -15.42 -21.57 9.76
C LEU A 288 -16.06 -21.75 8.38
N TRP A 289 -17.21 -21.12 8.15
CA TRP A 289 -17.91 -21.21 6.89
C TRP A 289 -18.22 -19.83 6.32
N PHE A 290 -18.07 -19.68 5.01
CA PHE A 290 -18.50 -18.47 4.32
C PHE A 290 -19.84 -18.70 3.64
N SER A 291 -20.70 -17.69 3.68
CA SER A 291 -21.97 -17.67 2.97
C SER A 291 -21.95 -16.47 2.04
N TRP A 292 -22.22 -16.70 0.76
CA TRP A 292 -22.21 -15.65 -0.26
C TRP A 292 -23.44 -15.80 -1.18
N PRO A 293 -24.22 -14.73 -1.40
CA PRO A 293 -25.48 -14.81 -2.13
C PRO A 293 -25.33 -14.96 -3.66
N GLY A 294 -24.11 -14.90 -4.20
CA GLY A 294 -23.85 -15.01 -5.64
C GLY A 294 -24.06 -13.72 -6.44
N LEU A 295 -23.62 -13.73 -7.70
CA LEU A 295 -23.82 -12.65 -8.68
C LEU A 295 -24.75 -13.10 -9.81
N ASP A 296 -25.37 -12.13 -10.48
CA ASP A 296 -26.22 -12.38 -11.65
C ASP A 296 -25.40 -12.76 -12.91
N SER A 297 -24.10 -12.46 -12.92
CA SER A 297 -23.16 -12.79 -14.00
C SER A 297 -22.50 -14.15 -13.77
N PRO A 298 -22.80 -15.21 -14.56
CA PRO A 298 -22.35 -16.57 -14.26
C PRO A 298 -20.82 -16.75 -14.29
N GLY A 299 -20.12 -16.06 -15.20
CA GLY A 299 -18.66 -16.17 -15.35
C GLY A 299 -17.91 -15.53 -14.18
N GLU A 300 -18.27 -14.29 -13.83
CA GLU A 300 -17.68 -13.60 -12.68
C GLU A 300 -18.08 -14.26 -11.36
N ALA A 301 -19.28 -14.85 -11.30
CA ALA A 301 -19.75 -15.57 -10.13
C ALA A 301 -18.87 -16.80 -9.83
N ALA A 302 -18.58 -17.62 -10.84
CA ALA A 302 -17.80 -18.84 -10.67
C ALA A 302 -16.36 -18.55 -10.23
N GLU A 303 -15.71 -17.52 -10.80
CA GLU A 303 -14.35 -17.13 -10.39
C GLU A 303 -14.30 -16.66 -8.94
N LEU A 304 -15.26 -15.82 -8.53
CA LEU A 304 -15.31 -15.34 -7.17
C LEU A 304 -15.70 -16.46 -6.19
N GLU A 305 -16.67 -17.31 -6.52
CA GLU A 305 -17.06 -18.44 -5.66
C GLU A 305 -15.85 -19.31 -5.30
N GLU A 306 -15.03 -19.64 -6.30
CA GLU A 306 -13.84 -20.45 -6.09
C GLU A 306 -12.76 -19.73 -5.27
N GLU A 307 -12.59 -18.42 -5.48
CA GLU A 307 -11.72 -17.57 -4.66
C GLU A 307 -12.17 -17.58 -3.20
N LEU A 308 -13.47 -17.39 -2.94
CA LEU A 308 -14.06 -17.42 -1.59
C LEU A 308 -13.91 -18.79 -0.93
N ARG A 309 -14.13 -19.87 -1.68
CA ARG A 309 -13.96 -21.26 -1.21
C ARG A 309 -12.52 -21.53 -0.81
N THR A 310 -11.56 -21.18 -1.66
CA THR A 310 -10.15 -21.41 -1.37
C THR A 310 -9.65 -20.55 -0.19
N ALA A 311 -10.14 -19.31 -0.08
CA ALA A 311 -9.87 -18.46 1.07
C ALA A 311 -10.41 -19.09 2.37
N ALA A 312 -11.65 -19.58 2.36
CA ALA A 312 -12.26 -20.25 3.51
C ALA A 312 -11.46 -21.48 3.95
N GLU A 313 -11.08 -22.34 2.99
CA GLU A 313 -10.26 -23.54 3.25
C GLU A 313 -8.91 -23.17 3.88
N ALA A 314 -8.20 -22.19 3.32
CA ALA A 314 -6.92 -21.75 3.84
C ALA A 314 -7.04 -21.17 5.27
N MET A 315 -8.08 -20.37 5.52
CA MET A 315 -8.34 -19.79 6.83
C MET A 315 -8.73 -20.84 7.87
N ALA A 316 -9.54 -21.83 7.48
CA ALA A 316 -9.92 -22.94 8.35
C ALA A 316 -8.72 -23.84 8.69
N ALA A 317 -7.86 -24.12 7.71
CA ALA A 317 -6.63 -24.88 7.90
C ALA A 317 -5.61 -24.17 8.81
N LEU A 318 -5.57 -22.84 8.81
CA LEU A 318 -4.75 -22.06 9.75
C LEU A 318 -5.23 -22.21 11.20
N LEU A 319 -6.54 -22.32 11.38
CA LEU A 319 -7.18 -22.48 12.68
C LEU A 319 -7.28 -23.93 13.16
N ASP A 320 -6.91 -24.89 12.31
CA ASP A 320 -7.09 -26.34 12.54
C ASP A 320 -8.56 -26.72 12.81
N VAL A 321 -9.48 -26.11 12.05
CA VAL A 321 -10.93 -26.38 12.12
C VAL A 321 -11.49 -26.72 10.73
N PRO A 322 -12.66 -27.38 10.64
CA PRO A 322 -13.36 -27.55 9.37
C PRO A 322 -13.74 -26.20 8.76
N GLY A 323 -13.79 -26.11 7.43
CA GLY A 323 -14.33 -24.92 6.80
C GLY A 323 -14.42 -24.97 5.28
N GLY A 324 -15.13 -24.00 4.73
CA GLY A 324 -15.42 -23.93 3.30
C GLY A 324 -16.45 -22.85 2.97
N LEU A 325 -16.99 -22.93 1.75
CA LEU A 325 -18.06 -22.05 1.28
C LEU A 325 -19.38 -22.81 1.24
N ILE A 326 -20.41 -22.23 1.83
CA ILE A 326 -21.80 -22.72 1.76
C ILE A 326 -22.38 -22.23 0.43
N GLY A 327 -22.68 -23.17 -0.46
CA GLY A 327 -23.36 -22.86 -1.71
C GLY A 327 -24.78 -22.34 -1.48
N ILE A 328 -25.31 -21.55 -2.42
CA ILE A 328 -26.69 -21.02 -2.40
C ILE A 328 -27.74 -22.16 -2.31
N HIS A 329 -27.37 -23.36 -2.78
CA HIS A 329 -28.23 -24.55 -2.84
C HIS A 329 -27.78 -25.70 -1.94
N GLU A 330 -26.64 -25.58 -1.24
CA GLU A 330 -26.21 -26.61 -0.30
C GLU A 330 -26.86 -26.32 1.05
N PRO A 331 -27.73 -27.23 1.56
CA PRO A 331 -28.26 -27.04 2.89
C PRO A 331 -27.10 -27.03 3.87
N PRO A 332 -27.15 -26.15 4.88
CA PRO A 332 -26.18 -26.22 5.97
C PRO A 332 -26.12 -27.65 6.55
N PRO A 333 -24.93 -28.14 6.98
CA PRO A 333 -24.82 -29.47 7.56
C PRO A 333 -25.82 -29.65 8.72
N ARG A 334 -26.35 -30.87 8.85
CA ARG A 334 -27.53 -31.15 9.69
C ARG A 334 -27.27 -30.84 11.18
N PRO A 335 -28.25 -30.29 11.92
CA PRO A 335 -28.09 -29.92 13.34
C PRO A 335 -27.75 -31.07 14.29
N PRO A 336 -27.16 -30.78 15.48
CA PRO A 336 -26.83 -29.45 15.99
C PRO A 336 -25.58 -28.86 15.32
N TRP A 337 -25.76 -27.78 14.57
CA TRP A 337 -24.68 -27.13 13.81
C TRP A 337 -24.19 -25.93 14.62
N ASN A 338 -23.06 -26.12 15.29
CA ASN A 338 -22.44 -25.10 16.15
C ASN A 338 -21.32 -24.36 15.41
N ALA A 339 -21.48 -24.04 14.12
CA ALA A 339 -20.41 -23.42 13.33
C ALA A 339 -20.48 -21.90 13.28
N THR A 340 -19.36 -21.26 12.92
CA THR A 340 -19.30 -19.82 12.68
C THR A 340 -19.47 -19.55 11.20
N ILE A 341 -20.48 -18.75 10.84
CA ILE A 341 -20.77 -18.36 9.47
C ILE A 341 -20.42 -16.89 9.28
N ALA A 342 -19.51 -16.59 8.35
CA ALA A 342 -19.28 -15.22 7.90
C ALA A 342 -20.11 -14.96 6.63
N HIS A 343 -21.07 -14.04 6.74
CA HIS A 343 -21.89 -13.62 5.61
C HIS A 343 -21.14 -12.58 4.79
N LEU A 344 -20.80 -12.94 3.56
CA LEU A 344 -20.11 -12.09 2.61
C LEU A 344 -21.12 -11.25 1.83
N PRO A 345 -20.84 -9.96 1.60
CA PRO A 345 -21.69 -9.10 0.79
C PRO A 345 -21.75 -9.59 -0.65
N ARG A 346 -22.84 -9.24 -1.35
CA ARG A 346 -23.07 -9.62 -2.75
C ARG A 346 -21.99 -9.07 -3.68
N GLU A 347 -21.63 -7.80 -3.46
CA GLU A 347 -20.66 -7.07 -4.28
C GLU A 347 -19.25 -7.65 -4.17
N ALA A 348 -18.66 -8.03 -5.31
CA ALA A 348 -17.36 -8.71 -5.38
C ALA A 348 -16.23 -7.94 -4.68
N ALA A 349 -16.18 -6.63 -4.86
CA ALA A 349 -15.18 -5.77 -4.23
C ALA A 349 -15.34 -5.71 -2.70
N GLU A 350 -16.57 -5.71 -2.19
CA GLU A 350 -16.83 -5.73 -0.76
C GLU A 350 -16.55 -7.10 -0.15
N ALA A 351 -16.87 -8.19 -0.85
CA ALA A 351 -16.61 -9.55 -0.39
C ALA A 351 -15.09 -9.78 -0.20
N ARG A 352 -14.30 -9.37 -1.19
CA ARG A 352 -12.83 -9.41 -1.12
C ARG A 352 -12.28 -8.56 0.02
N ARG A 353 -12.79 -7.34 0.21
CA ARG A 353 -12.38 -6.50 1.35
C ARG A 353 -12.66 -7.16 2.69
N LEU A 354 -13.82 -7.81 2.84
CA LEU A 354 -14.16 -8.54 4.07
C LEU A 354 -13.23 -9.74 4.25
N LEU A 355 -12.91 -10.48 3.19
CA LEU A 355 -11.90 -11.55 3.24
C LEU A 355 -10.54 -11.04 3.70
N SER A 356 -10.03 -9.94 3.10
CA SER A 356 -8.74 -9.36 3.49
C SER A 356 -8.76 -8.93 4.96
N ALA A 357 -9.88 -8.41 5.45
CA ALA A 357 -10.03 -8.05 6.86
C ALA A 357 -10.03 -9.28 7.79
N ILE A 358 -10.74 -10.37 7.43
CA ILE A 358 -10.70 -11.64 8.17
C ILE A 358 -9.28 -12.21 8.18
N ALA A 359 -8.61 -12.23 7.02
CA ALA A 359 -7.23 -12.68 6.89
C ALA A 359 -6.27 -11.91 7.80
N SER A 360 -6.42 -10.58 7.86
CA SER A 360 -5.63 -9.72 8.76
C SER A 360 -5.79 -10.12 10.23
N ARG A 361 -7.03 -10.42 10.64
CA ARG A 361 -7.36 -10.80 12.03
C ARG A 361 -6.85 -12.18 12.38
N LEU A 362 -6.96 -13.13 11.45
CA LEU A 362 -6.45 -14.48 11.64
C LEU A 362 -4.93 -14.50 11.69
N GLU A 363 -4.26 -13.77 10.81
CA GLU A 363 -2.81 -13.67 10.81
C GLU A 363 -2.28 -13.08 12.11
N ALA A 364 -2.85 -11.96 12.57
CA ALA A 364 -2.50 -11.37 13.86
C ALA A 364 -2.71 -12.36 15.02
N TRP A 365 -3.81 -13.13 15.01
CA TRP A 365 -4.07 -14.14 16.03
C TRP A 365 -3.05 -15.30 15.99
N VAL A 366 -2.77 -15.85 14.81
CA VAL A 366 -1.83 -16.97 14.63
C VAL A 366 -0.39 -16.56 14.97
N LEU A 367 0.04 -15.39 14.52
CA LEU A 367 1.39 -14.87 14.76
C LEU A 367 1.55 -14.23 16.16
N ARG A 368 0.43 -14.01 16.87
CA ARG A 368 0.37 -13.30 18.16
C ARG A 368 0.95 -11.87 18.07
N ASP A 369 0.68 -11.22 16.95
CA ASP A 369 1.13 -9.85 16.60
C ASP A 369 0.12 -8.76 17.01
#